data_AF-A0A6B1CHZ7-F1
#
_entry.id   AF-A0A6B1CHZ7-F1
#
_cell.length_a   1.000
_cell.length_b   1.000
_cell.length_c   1.000
_cell.angle_alpha   90.00
_cell.angle_beta   90.00
_cell.angle_gamma   90.00
#
_symmetry.space_group_name_H-M   'P 1'
#
loop_
_entity.id
_entity.type
_entity.pdbx_description
1 polymer ?
#
loop_
_entity_poly.entity_id
_entity_poly.type
_entity_poly.pdbx_seq_one_letter_code
_entity_poly.pdbx_strand_id
1 'polypeptide(L)'
;MIREEGKNGTVEILDDRLVRERKKRIGKTDVQTIPLRSVSGVHHDRKTLGTDLVRLDVGPVSYEWKVKNAEEMVAELHSKIFSDG
;
A
#
# COMPACT_ATOMS: atom_id res chain seq x y z
N MET A 1 0.19 -3.38 -13.05
CA MET A 1 1.24 -3.39 -12.01
C MET A 1 1.58 -1.95 -11.69
N ILE A 2 1.38 -1.54 -10.43
CA ILE A 2 1.75 -0.20 -9.94
C ILE A 2 2.87 -0.36 -8.93
N ARG A 3 3.93 0.45 -9.06
CA ARG A 3 5.02 0.51 -8.08
C ARG A 3 5.23 1.95 -7.62
N GLU A 4 5.12 2.16 -6.32
CA GLU A 4 5.25 3.46 -5.69
C GLU A 4 6.42 3.49 -4.71
N GLU A 5 7.21 4.55 -4.77
CA GLU A 5 8.30 4.80 -3.81
C GLU A 5 7.82 5.72 -2.69
N GLY A 6 7.79 5.18 -1.49
CA GLY A 6 7.48 5.92 -0.28
C GLY A 6 8.72 6.36 0.49
N LYS A 7 8.52 7.27 1.46
CA LYS A 7 9.59 7.76 2.36
C LYS A 7 10.34 6.62 3.08
N ASN A 8 9.65 5.50 3.33
CA ASN A 8 10.16 4.39 4.13
C ASN A 8 10.45 3.12 3.32
N GLY A 9 10.37 3.16 1.99
CA GLY A 9 10.58 2.02 1.11
C GLY A 9 9.54 1.96 -0.02
N THR A 10 9.42 0.83 -0.71
CA THR A 10 8.59 0.71 -1.92
C THR A 10 7.33 -0.10 -1.67
N VAL A 11 6.29 0.16 -2.44
CA VAL A 11 5.09 -0.68 -2.48
C VAL A 11 4.78 -1.02 -3.91
N GLU A 12 4.46 -2.29 -4.15
CA GLU A 12 4.15 -2.84 -5.45
C GLU A 12 2.80 -3.56 -5.38
N ILE A 13 1.89 -3.18 -6.27
CA ILE A 13 0.58 -3.78 -6.43
C ILE A 13 0.63 -4.71 -7.63
N LEU A 14 0.50 -6.01 -7.32
CA LEU A 14 0.33 -7.09 -8.29
C LEU A 14 -1.15 -7.46 -8.36
N ASP A 15 -1.50 -8.41 -9.22
CA ASP A 15 -2.92 -8.74 -9.46
C ASP A 15 -3.57 -9.49 -8.28
N ASP A 16 -2.81 -10.27 -7.51
CA ASP A 16 -3.32 -11.07 -6.40
C ASP A 16 -2.84 -10.60 -5.02
N ARG A 17 -1.79 -9.77 -4.98
CA ARG A 17 -1.09 -9.38 -3.74
C ARG A 17 -0.48 -7.98 -3.83
N LEU A 18 -0.21 -7.42 -2.67
CA LEU A 18 0.62 -6.24 -2.50
C LEU A 18 1.93 -6.65 -1.84
N VAL A 19 3.06 -6.20 -2.40
CA VAL A 19 4.39 -6.39 -1.83
C VAL A 19 4.90 -5.04 -1.34
N ARG A 20 5.26 -4.98 -0.07
CA ARG A 20 5.85 -3.78 0.54
C ARG A 20 7.25 -4.10 1.00
N GLU A 21 8.18 -3.23 0.63
CA GLU A 21 9.53 -3.23 1.16
C GLU A 21 9.70 -2.02 2.08
N ARG A 22 10.21 -2.24 3.29
CA ARG A 22 10.57 -1.18 4.23
C ARG A 22 12.06 -1.24 4.53
N LYS A 23 12.78 -0.17 4.22
CA LYS A 23 14.22 -0.06 4.56
C LYS A 23 14.37 0.20 6.06
N LYS A 24 14.93 -0.76 6.81
CA LYS A 24 15.31 -0.52 8.23
C LYS A 24 16.70 0.08 8.30
N ARG A 25 16.98 0.80 9.40
CA ARG A 25 18.20 1.59 9.63
C ARG A 25 19.50 0.75 9.66
N ILE A 26 19.41 -0.57 9.83
CA ILE A 26 20.57 -1.49 9.92
C ILE A 26 20.35 -2.64 8.94
N GLY A 27 20.79 -2.46 7.69
CA GLY A 27 21.07 -3.51 6.67
C GLY A 27 19.95 -4.48 6.28
N LYS A 28 18.80 -4.49 6.95
CA LYS A 28 17.70 -5.43 6.74
C LYS A 28 16.54 -4.70 6.08
N THR A 29 16.21 -5.09 4.85
CA THR A 29 14.94 -4.73 4.23
C THR A 29 13.87 -5.66 4.78
N ASP A 30 12.80 -5.07 5.31
CA ASP A 30 11.61 -5.81 5.74
C ASP A 30 10.68 -5.92 4.54
N VAL A 31 10.46 -7.13 4.03
CA VAL A 31 9.55 -7.38 2.91
C VAL A 31 8.29 -8.02 3.46
N GLN A 32 7.14 -7.44 3.15
CA GLN A 32 5.82 -7.90 3.56
C GLN A 32 4.98 -8.15 2.31
N THR A 33 4.37 -9.34 2.23
CA THR A 33 3.44 -9.69 1.16
C THR A 33 2.05 -9.82 1.75
N ILE A 34 1.09 -9.10 1.17
CA ILE A 34 -0.28 -8.97 1.66
C ILE A 34 -1.22 -9.44 0.54
N PRO A 35 -1.95 -10.54 0.70
CA PRO A 35 -2.95 -10.97 -0.29
C PRO A 35 -4.07 -9.92 -0.40
N LEU A 36 -4.41 -9.49 -1.62
CA LEU A 36 -5.46 -8.47 -1.83
C LEU A 36 -6.83 -8.96 -1.36
N ARG A 37 -7.11 -10.26 -1.51
CA ARG A 37 -8.34 -10.91 -1.04
C ARG A 37 -8.55 -10.86 0.48
N SER A 38 -7.49 -10.60 1.24
CA SER A 38 -7.57 -10.47 2.70
C SER A 38 -7.77 -9.03 3.16
N VAL A 39 -7.72 -8.07 2.23
CA VAL A 39 -7.91 -6.64 2.53
C VAL A 39 -9.40 -6.37 2.68
N SER A 40 -9.79 -5.87 3.85
CA SER A 40 -11.17 -5.49 4.15
C SER A 40 -11.43 -3.99 4.01
N GLY A 41 -10.37 -3.18 3.94
CA GLY A 41 -10.49 -1.73 3.84
C GLY A 41 -9.27 -1.08 3.22
N VAL A 42 -9.50 -0.06 2.41
CA VAL A 42 -8.48 0.81 1.82
C VAL A 42 -8.83 2.24 2.22
N HIS A 43 -7.89 2.96 2.82
CA HIS A 43 -8.08 4.35 3.25
C HIS A 43 -6.98 5.23 2.70
N HIS A 44 -7.37 6.44 2.29
CA HIS A 44 -6.49 7.48 1.76
C HIS A 44 -6.65 8.76 2.56
N ASP A 45 -5.59 9.16 3.25
CA ASP A 45 -5.50 10.44 3.94
C ASP A 45 -4.54 11.34 3.17
N ARG A 46 -5.14 12.25 2.40
CA ARG A 46 -4.42 13.24 1.58
C ARG A 46 -3.75 14.27 2.48
N LYS A 47 -2.43 14.43 2.34
CA LYS A 47 -1.69 15.47 3.06
C LYS A 47 -1.31 16.59 2.10
N THR A 48 -1.64 17.82 2.48
CA THR A 48 -1.38 19.05 1.73
C THR A 48 0.10 19.35 1.46
N LEU A 49 1.04 18.67 2.13
CA LEU A 49 2.47 19.00 2.13
C LEU A 49 3.39 17.80 1.86
N GLY A 50 3.13 17.07 0.77
CA GLY A 50 4.20 16.37 0.03
C GLY A 50 4.21 14.84 0.02
N THR A 51 3.47 14.15 0.90
CA THR A 51 3.21 12.70 0.77
C THR A 51 1.89 12.34 1.42
N ASP A 52 1.05 11.60 0.72
CA ASP A 52 -0.20 11.07 1.21
C ASP A 52 0.03 9.80 2.04
N LEU A 53 -0.88 9.55 2.99
CA LEU A 53 -0.89 8.32 3.79
C LEU A 53 -1.93 7.36 3.20
N VAL A 54 -1.49 6.16 2.86
CA VAL A 54 -2.35 5.04 2.46
C VAL A 54 -2.34 4.02 3.58
N ARG A 55 -3.53 3.55 3.95
CA ARG A 55 -3.74 2.51 4.96
C ARG A 55 -4.57 1.37 4.39
N LEU A 56 -4.14 0.14 4.65
CA LEU A 56 -4.91 -1.07 4.42
C LEU A 56 -5.29 -1.72 5.74
N ASP A 57 -6.53 -2.17 5.85
CA ASP A 57 -6.97 -3.03 6.94
C ASP A 57 -7.07 -4.48 6.45
N VAL A 58 -6.43 -5.40 7.18
CA VAL A 58 -6.36 -6.84 6.90
C VAL A 58 -6.67 -7.57 8.21
N GLY A 59 -7.94 -7.93 8.40
CA GLY A 59 -8.42 -8.47 9.67
C GLY A 59 -8.15 -7.48 10.83
N PRO A 60 -7.45 -7.90 11.92
CA PRO A 60 -7.14 -7.02 13.05
C PRO A 60 -5.89 -6.14 12.83
N VAL A 61 -5.22 -6.26 11.67
CA VAL A 61 -3.95 -5.58 11.40
C VAL A 61 -4.15 -4.47 10.37
N SER A 62 -3.52 -3.32 10.63
CA SER A 62 -3.49 -2.20 9.68
C SER A 62 -2.08 -1.96 9.17
N TYR A 63 -1.94 -1.81 7.87
CA TYR A 63 -0.69 -1.52 7.19
C TYR A 63 -0.71 -0.12 6.63
N GLU A 64 0.25 0.70 7.05
CA GLU A 64 0.31 2.11 6.65
C GLU A 64 1.64 2.46 5.97
N TRP A 65 1.55 3.26 4.92
CA TRP A 65 2.71 3.81 4.23
C TRP A 65 2.44 5.19 3.61
N LYS A 66 3.51 5.96 3.42
CA LYS A 66 3.46 7.30 2.83
C LYS A 66 4.00 7.27 1.42
N VAL A 67 3.22 7.70 0.43
CA VAL A 67 3.59 7.75 -0.99
C VAL A 67 3.34 9.13 -1.57
N LYS A 68 4.01 9.45 -2.68
CA LYS A 68 3.84 10.75 -3.35
C LYS A 68 2.58 10.79 -4.20
N ASN A 69 2.27 9.69 -4.90
CA ASN A 69 1.13 9.59 -5.79
C ASN A 69 0.13 8.55 -5.27
N ALA A 70 -0.57 8.87 -4.16
CA ALA A 70 -1.52 7.92 -3.58
C ALA A 70 -2.79 7.74 -4.41
N GLU A 71 -3.25 8.75 -5.16
CA GLU A 71 -4.54 8.70 -5.85
C GLU A 71 -4.65 7.52 -6.83
N GLU A 72 -3.70 7.39 -7.75
CA GLU A 72 -3.67 6.31 -8.74
C GLU A 72 -3.52 4.94 -8.07
N MET A 73 -2.66 4.88 -7.05
CA MET A 73 -2.41 3.67 -6.27
C MET A 73 -3.68 3.19 -5.54
N VAL A 74 -4.41 4.10 -4.90
CA VAL A 74 -5.64 3.81 -4.17
C VAL A 74 -6.76 3.43 -5.14
N ALA A 75 -6.88 4.12 -6.29
CA ALA A 75 -7.85 3.78 -7.32
C ALA A 75 -7.64 2.34 -7.84
N GLU A 76 -6.39 1.96 -8.13
CA GLU A 76 -6.07 0.58 -8.55
C GLU A 76 -6.34 -0.45 -7.45
N LEU A 77 -6.02 -0.13 -6.19
CA LEU A 77 -6.34 -1.02 -5.05
C LEU A 77 -7.85 -1.23 -4.93
N HIS A 78 -8.64 -0.15 -5.03
CA HIS A 78 -10.09 -0.27 -5.01
C HIS A 78 -10.60 -1.10 -6.19
N SER A 79 -10.08 -0.87 -7.38
CA SER A 79 -10.42 -1.65 -8.57
C SER A 79 -10.11 -3.13 -8.37
N LYS A 80 -8.92 -3.50 -7.89
CA LYS A 80 -8.54 -4.91 -7.73
C LYS A 80 -9.23 -5.62 -6.56
N ILE A 81 -9.54 -4.89 -5.48
CA ILE A 81 -10.15 -5.48 -4.28
C ILE A 81 -11.67 -5.57 -4.42
N PHE A 82 -12.30 -4.59 -5.09
CA PHE A 82 -13.76 -4.44 -5.13
C PHE A 82 -14.39 -4.57 -6.53
N SER A 83 -13.64 -4.82 -7.62
CA SER A 83 -14.25 -5.07 -8.96
C SER A 83 -14.83 -6.48 -9.15
N ASP A 84 -14.74 -7.39 -8.18
CA ASP A 84 -15.39 -8.71 -8.26
C ASP A 84 -16.84 -8.64 -7.72
N GLY A 85 -17.65 -7.76 -8.34
CA GLY A 85 -19.09 -7.64 -8.13
C GLY A 85 -19.89 -8.30 -9.24
#